data_AF-A0A7L2CFF2-F1
#
_entry.id   AF-A0A7L2CFF2-F1
#
_cell.length_a   1.000
_cell.length_b   1.000
_cell.length_c   1.000
_cell.angle_alpha   90.00
_cell.angle_beta   90.00
_cell.angle_gamma   90.00
#
_symmetry.space_group_name_H-M   'P 1'
#
loop_
_entity.id
_entity.type
_entity.pdbx_description
1 polymer ?
#
loop_
_entity_poly.entity_id
_entity_poly.type
_entity_poly.pdbx_seq_one_letter_code
_entity_poly.pdbx_strand_id
1 'polypeptide(L)'
;QGAVLLVQEAKPECRGRWYLPAGRMEPGEGIVAALRREVREESGLECEPLTLLALEERGPAWIRFSFLARATGGTLKTLQEADSESLQATWWPGDPRSLPLRSPDILPVLDLASRYRRSPAHPPTLPRDLPCSPLCLRLLLPFTNSSGHLWLLLATSGTLHLPVVACGTSRSELRAGLRPPLLRLLRDCLAWEAQPGSLGLLGLQHRPGDADGVCLNVVLSVPSSGSQRDEPPEPRDPALRWWPVREERLRERVLRRLRATVPVWS
;
A
#
# COMPACT_ATOMS: atom_id res chain seq x y z
N GLN A 1 26.61 2.73 4.76
CA GLN A 1 26.45 2.55 3.29
C GLN A 1 25.88 1.16 3.04
N GLY A 2 24.98 0.99 2.05
CA GLY A 2 24.50 -0.30 1.53
C GLY A 2 23.76 -1.27 2.47
N ALA A 3 23.88 -1.10 3.78
CA ALA A 3 23.41 -2.06 4.76
C ALA A 3 21.90 -1.98 5.02
N VAL A 4 21.33 -3.12 5.36
CA VAL A 4 19.94 -3.28 5.79
C VAL A 4 19.89 -3.53 7.30
N LEU A 5 18.93 -2.93 7.98
CA LEU A 5 18.70 -3.22 9.39
C LEU A 5 17.94 -4.55 9.49
N LEU A 6 18.49 -5.49 10.24
CA LEU A 6 17.86 -6.77 10.56
C LEU A 6 17.88 -6.98 12.07
N VAL A 7 16.87 -7.68 12.56
CA VAL A 7 16.74 -8.10 13.96
C VAL A 7 16.80 -9.61 14.05
N GLN A 8 17.36 -10.12 15.13
CA GLN A 8 17.41 -11.55 15.40
C GLN A 8 16.26 -11.94 16.33
N GLU A 9 15.41 -12.85 15.87
CA GLU A 9 14.17 -13.24 16.52
C GLU A 9 14.39 -13.90 17.89
N ALA A 10 13.63 -13.48 18.89
CA ALA A 10 13.62 -14.10 20.23
C ALA A 10 12.57 -15.21 20.38
N LYS A 11 11.49 -15.17 19.59
CA LYS A 11 10.32 -16.07 19.68
C LYS A 11 10.70 -17.54 19.45
N PRO A 12 10.22 -18.50 20.27
CA PRO A 12 10.66 -19.90 20.21
C PRO A 12 10.61 -20.55 18.82
N GLU A 13 9.57 -20.28 18.04
CA GLU A 13 9.33 -20.88 16.72
C GLU A 13 10.32 -20.46 15.64
N CYS A 14 10.97 -19.31 15.81
CA CYS A 14 11.94 -18.76 14.86
C CYS A 14 13.21 -18.22 15.54
N ARG A 15 13.47 -18.63 16.79
CA ARG A 15 14.53 -18.09 17.62
C ARG A 15 15.89 -18.17 16.91
N GLY A 16 16.63 -17.07 16.92
CA GLY A 16 17.95 -16.98 16.30
C GLY A 16 17.94 -16.73 14.79
N ARG A 17 16.77 -16.78 14.13
CA ARG A 17 16.63 -16.39 12.72
C ARG A 17 16.57 -14.87 12.56
N TRP A 18 16.89 -14.39 11.37
CA TRP A 18 16.95 -12.96 11.07
C TRP A 18 15.73 -12.48 10.27
N TYR A 19 15.25 -11.27 10.56
CA TYR A 19 14.13 -10.66 9.87
C TYR A 19 14.24 -9.13 9.83
N LEU A 20 13.35 -8.46 9.10
CA LEU A 20 13.18 -7.00 9.22
C LEU A 20 12.48 -6.67 10.54
N PRO A 21 12.72 -5.49 11.14
CA PRO A 21 11.88 -5.05 12.25
C PRO A 21 10.41 -5.02 11.84
N ALA A 22 9.56 -5.75 12.54
CA ALA A 22 8.18 -5.96 12.14
C ALA A 22 7.29 -6.53 13.26
N GLY A 23 6.18 -5.84 13.52
CA GLY A 23 5.11 -6.39 14.34
C GLY A 23 3.74 -5.85 13.99
N ARG A 24 2.80 -6.05 14.92
CA ARG A 24 1.39 -5.74 14.71
C ARG A 24 1.11 -4.34 15.22
N MET A 25 0.23 -3.62 14.53
CA MET A 25 -0.34 -2.40 15.08
C MET A 25 -1.13 -2.73 16.36
N GLU A 26 -0.97 -1.89 17.37
CA GLU A 26 -1.80 -1.96 18.57
C GLU A 26 -3.13 -1.22 18.37
N PRO A 27 -4.21 -1.59 19.08
CA PRO A 27 -5.47 -0.86 19.03
C PRO A 27 -5.28 0.63 19.39
N GLY A 28 -5.81 1.53 18.56
CA GLY A 28 -5.67 2.97 18.77
C GLY A 28 -4.31 3.55 18.40
N GLU A 29 -3.42 2.76 17.80
CA GLU A 29 -2.11 3.20 17.32
C GLU A 29 -2.15 3.51 15.82
N GLY A 30 -1.55 4.65 15.41
CA GLY A 30 -1.40 4.98 14.00
C GLY A 30 -0.36 4.11 13.28
N ILE A 31 -0.55 3.83 11.98
CA ILE A 31 0.40 3.04 11.15
C ILE A 31 1.88 3.47 11.32
N VAL A 32 2.15 4.80 11.32
CA VAL A 32 3.52 5.31 11.48
C VAL A 32 4.01 5.20 12.93
N ALA A 33 3.12 5.32 13.91
CA ALA A 33 3.48 5.13 15.32
C ALA A 33 3.90 3.67 15.56
N ALA A 34 3.11 2.71 15.04
CA ALA A 34 3.43 1.28 15.09
C ALA A 34 4.80 0.99 14.47
N LEU A 35 5.07 1.51 13.27
CA LEU A 35 6.38 1.38 12.64
C LEU A 35 7.52 1.86 13.55
N ARG A 36 7.39 3.05 14.14
CA ARG A 36 8.44 3.62 15.01
C ARG A 36 8.61 2.81 16.29
N ARG A 37 7.51 2.35 16.90
CA ARG A 37 7.52 1.50 18.11
C ARG A 37 8.24 0.18 17.84
N GLU A 38 7.82 -0.55 16.81
CA GLU A 38 8.41 -1.84 16.43
C GLU A 38 9.92 -1.72 16.14
N VAL A 39 10.34 -0.70 15.39
CA VAL A 39 11.77 -0.46 15.14
C VAL A 39 12.53 -0.17 16.44
N ARG A 40 11.96 0.63 17.35
CA ARG A 40 12.60 0.95 18.63
C ARG A 40 12.70 -0.26 19.55
N GLU A 41 11.63 -1.04 19.68
CA GLU A 41 11.56 -2.23 20.55
C GLU A 41 12.52 -3.34 20.09
N GLU A 42 12.52 -3.64 18.79
CA GLU A 42 13.30 -4.76 18.27
C GLU A 42 14.74 -4.39 17.92
N SER A 43 15.07 -3.10 17.71
CA SER A 43 16.41 -2.69 17.28
C SER A 43 17.09 -1.62 18.13
N GLY A 44 16.38 -1.00 19.07
CA GLY A 44 16.89 0.11 19.89
C GLY A 44 17.03 1.45 19.14
N LEU A 45 16.74 1.47 17.84
CA LEU A 45 16.87 2.66 16.99
C LEU A 45 15.56 3.45 16.89
N GLU A 46 15.69 4.77 16.79
CA GLU A 46 14.60 5.65 16.38
C GLU A 46 14.61 5.80 14.85
N CYS A 47 13.44 5.98 14.24
CA CYS A 47 13.36 6.13 12.79
C CYS A 47 12.25 7.06 12.30
N GLU A 48 12.42 7.51 11.06
CA GLU A 48 11.44 8.26 10.30
C GLU A 48 11.12 7.55 8.98
N PRO A 49 9.83 7.33 8.63
CA PRO A 49 9.48 6.73 7.36
C PRO A 49 9.73 7.72 6.21
N LEU A 50 10.32 7.22 5.13
CA LEU A 50 10.53 7.96 3.89
C LEU A 50 9.41 7.72 2.89
N THR A 51 8.96 6.47 2.74
CA THR A 51 7.82 6.10 1.91
C THR A 51 7.32 4.70 2.26
N LEU A 52 6.04 4.44 2.02
CA LEU A 52 5.52 3.09 1.86
C LEU A 52 6.08 2.50 0.56
N LEU A 53 6.67 1.32 0.62
CA LEU A 53 7.24 0.57 -0.51
C LEU A 53 6.27 -0.44 -1.09
N ALA A 54 5.47 -1.08 -0.25
CA ALA A 54 4.48 -2.08 -0.65
C ALA A 54 3.33 -2.15 0.34
N LEU A 55 2.15 -2.49 -0.20
CA LEU A 55 1.01 -2.97 0.55
C LEU A 55 0.83 -4.45 0.24
N GLU A 56 0.72 -5.30 1.24
CA GLU A 56 0.58 -6.74 1.03
C GLU A 56 -0.66 -7.27 1.74
N GLU A 57 -1.50 -8.02 1.03
CA GLU A 57 -2.55 -8.84 1.60
C GLU A 57 -1.95 -10.22 1.90
N ARG A 58 -1.83 -10.64 3.17
CA ARG A 58 -1.38 -12.02 3.48
C ARG A 58 -2.52 -12.85 4.02
N GLY A 59 -3.02 -13.75 3.19
CA GLY A 59 -4.10 -14.62 3.57
C GLY A 59 -5.34 -13.83 3.99
N PRO A 60 -6.20 -14.41 4.83
CA PRO A 60 -7.51 -13.84 5.09
C PRO A 60 -7.40 -12.67 6.10
N ALA A 61 -7.84 -11.48 5.68
CA ALA A 61 -7.98 -10.31 6.56
C ALA A 61 -6.69 -9.73 7.17
N TRP A 62 -5.52 -9.92 6.55
CA TRP A 62 -4.27 -9.33 7.03
C TRP A 62 -3.61 -8.44 5.97
N ILE A 63 -3.32 -7.20 6.36
CA ILE A 63 -2.64 -6.22 5.53
C ILE A 63 -1.31 -5.86 6.18
N ARG A 64 -0.22 -5.95 5.43
CA ARG A 64 1.11 -5.49 5.83
C ARG A 64 1.51 -4.25 5.06
N PHE A 65 2.00 -3.26 5.80
CA PHE A 65 2.59 -2.03 5.26
C PHE A 65 4.10 -2.12 5.39
N SER A 66 4.82 -2.16 4.26
CA SER A 66 6.28 -2.19 4.28
C SER A 66 6.84 -0.82 3.94
N PHE A 67 7.57 -0.20 4.86
CA PHE A 67 8.13 1.14 4.66
C PHE A 67 9.63 1.11 4.42
N LEU A 68 10.09 2.04 3.60
CA LEU A 68 11.47 2.50 3.66
C LEU A 68 11.57 3.54 4.77
N ALA A 69 12.41 3.31 5.76
CA ALA A 69 12.67 4.25 6.85
C ALA A 69 14.16 4.63 6.92
N ARG A 70 14.44 5.71 7.63
CA ARG A 70 15.78 6.19 7.96
C ARG A 70 15.93 6.24 9.47
N ALA A 71 17.01 5.67 9.99
CA ALA A 71 17.35 5.82 11.40
C ALA A 71 17.68 7.28 11.72
N THR A 72 17.16 7.79 12.84
CA THR A 72 17.31 9.20 13.26
C THR A 72 17.94 9.35 14.64
N GLY A 73 18.09 8.26 15.39
CA GLY A 73 18.61 8.26 16.74
C GLY A 73 18.58 6.86 17.35
N GLY A 74 18.70 6.81 18.68
CA GLY A 74 18.77 5.57 19.45
C GLY A 74 20.13 4.87 19.38
N THR A 75 20.21 3.71 20.04
CA THR A 75 21.40 2.87 20.13
C THR A 75 21.05 1.48 19.61
N LEU A 76 21.89 0.94 18.73
CA LEU A 76 21.63 -0.37 18.14
C LEU A 76 21.66 -1.45 19.23
N LYS A 77 20.56 -2.18 19.38
CA LYS A 77 20.36 -3.22 20.39
C LYS A 77 21.34 -4.36 20.24
N THR A 78 22.08 -4.67 21.29
CA THR A 78 23.07 -5.75 21.31
C THR A 78 22.52 -7.01 21.99
N LEU A 79 23.29 -8.11 21.97
CA LEU A 79 22.96 -9.34 22.70
C LEU A 79 22.87 -9.15 24.22
N GLN A 80 23.50 -8.13 24.79
CA GLN A 80 23.38 -7.83 26.23
C GLN A 80 21.99 -7.29 26.59
N GLU A 81 21.28 -6.73 25.60
CA GLU A 81 19.94 -6.14 25.72
C GLU A 81 18.86 -7.10 25.21
N ALA A 82 19.18 -8.38 25.02
CA ALA A 82 18.25 -9.39 24.52
C ALA A 82 17.03 -9.53 25.44
N ASP A 83 15.84 -9.54 24.85
CA ASP A 83 14.56 -9.66 25.56
C ASP A 83 13.54 -10.47 24.74
N SER A 84 12.24 -10.31 25.03
CA SER A 84 11.14 -10.97 24.32
C SER A 84 10.91 -10.44 22.91
N GLU A 85 11.32 -9.20 22.62
CA GLU A 85 11.12 -8.56 21.33
C GLU A 85 12.15 -9.06 20.33
N SER A 86 13.42 -9.06 20.73
CA SER A 86 14.52 -9.50 19.88
C SER A 86 15.78 -9.82 20.68
N LEU A 87 16.66 -10.65 20.10
CA LEU A 87 17.96 -10.96 20.70
C LEU A 87 18.99 -9.86 20.47
N GLN A 88 18.97 -9.25 19.28
CA GLN A 88 19.88 -8.18 18.87
C GLN A 88 19.42 -7.59 17.54
N ALA A 89 20.05 -6.49 17.12
CA ALA A 89 19.92 -5.93 15.78
C ALA A 89 21.28 -5.70 15.12
N THR A 90 21.31 -5.71 13.80
CA THR A 90 22.53 -5.44 13.03
C THR A 90 22.24 -4.67 11.75
N TRP A 91 23.19 -3.83 11.35
CA TRP A 91 23.26 -3.30 10.00
C TRP A 91 24.03 -4.29 9.14
N TRP A 92 23.32 -5.13 8.38
CA TRP A 92 23.92 -6.14 7.53
C TRP A 92 24.34 -5.53 6.17
N PRO A 93 25.65 -5.45 5.86
CA PRO A 93 26.12 -4.86 4.61
C PRO A 93 26.10 -5.82 3.42
N GLY A 94 25.93 -7.12 3.68
CA GLY A 94 25.97 -8.18 2.66
C GLY A 94 24.59 -8.55 2.13
N ASP A 95 24.55 -9.67 1.39
CA ASP A 95 23.31 -10.27 0.92
C ASP A 95 22.54 -10.89 2.11
N PRO A 96 21.30 -10.49 2.40
CA PRO A 96 20.51 -11.10 3.47
C PRO A 96 20.31 -12.61 3.30
N ARG A 97 20.42 -13.15 2.08
CA ARG A 97 20.32 -14.60 1.82
C ARG A 97 21.44 -15.42 2.45
N SER A 98 22.55 -14.79 2.85
CA SER A 98 23.62 -15.49 3.58
C SER A 98 23.32 -15.68 5.07
N LEU A 99 22.22 -15.11 5.58
CA LEU A 99 21.77 -15.26 6.96
C LEU A 99 20.66 -16.32 7.06
N PRO A 100 20.50 -16.99 8.21
CA PRO A 100 19.35 -17.86 8.44
C PRO A 100 18.08 -17.03 8.63
N LEU A 101 17.43 -16.66 7.52
CA LEU A 101 16.24 -15.81 7.55
C LEU A 101 15.05 -16.54 8.18
N ARG A 102 14.22 -15.79 8.93
CA ARG A 102 12.92 -16.28 9.42
C ARG A 102 12.04 -16.70 8.26
N SER A 103 11.99 -15.87 7.21
CA SER A 103 11.24 -16.10 5.99
C SER A 103 11.88 -15.34 4.82
N PRO A 104 11.90 -15.89 3.59
CA PRO A 104 12.46 -15.23 2.41
C PRO A 104 11.56 -14.09 1.87
N ASP A 105 10.39 -13.89 2.44
CA ASP A 105 9.40 -12.91 1.97
C ASP A 105 9.82 -11.43 2.14
N ILE A 106 10.90 -11.16 2.88
CA ILE A 106 11.50 -9.83 2.98
C ILE A 106 12.34 -9.46 1.75
N LEU A 107 12.80 -10.44 0.97
CA LEU A 107 13.72 -10.20 -0.15
C LEU A 107 13.10 -9.31 -1.24
N PRO A 108 11.84 -9.52 -1.68
CA PRO A 108 11.20 -8.61 -2.64
C PRO A 108 11.04 -7.18 -2.12
N VAL A 109 10.82 -7.01 -0.81
CA VAL A 109 10.72 -5.68 -0.16
C VAL A 109 12.09 -4.99 -0.12
N LEU A 110 13.16 -5.72 0.18
CA LEU A 110 14.52 -5.22 0.15
C LEU A 110 14.97 -4.82 -1.27
N ASP A 111 14.54 -5.59 -2.27
CA ASP A 111 14.73 -5.25 -3.68
C ASP A 111 13.98 -3.97 -4.06
N LEU A 112 12.74 -3.79 -3.59
CA LEU A 112 11.99 -2.54 -3.76
C LEU A 112 12.72 -1.37 -3.12
N ALA A 113 13.19 -1.51 -1.87
CA ALA A 113 13.94 -0.48 -1.16
C ALA A 113 15.20 -0.07 -1.94
N SER A 114 15.94 -1.05 -2.45
CA SER A 114 17.15 -0.86 -3.24
C SER A 114 16.88 -0.16 -4.56
N ARG A 115 15.83 -0.56 -5.29
CA ARG A 115 15.39 0.13 -6.51
C ARG A 115 14.94 1.56 -6.22
N TYR A 116 14.13 1.75 -5.19
CA TYR A 116 13.59 3.06 -4.81
C TYR A 116 14.70 4.06 -4.47
N ARG A 117 15.73 3.63 -3.73
CA ARG A 117 16.88 4.50 -3.42
C ARG A 117 17.71 4.90 -4.64
N ARG A 118 17.78 4.05 -5.68
CA ARG A 118 18.49 4.37 -6.93
C ARG A 118 17.66 5.24 -7.87
N SER A 119 16.39 4.89 -8.03
CA SER A 119 15.45 5.57 -8.92
C SER A 119 14.02 5.37 -8.36
N PRO A 120 13.47 6.39 -7.66
CA PRO A 120 12.14 6.29 -7.07
C PRO A 120 11.06 6.00 -8.13
N ALA A 121 10.41 4.84 -8.02
CA ALA A 121 9.34 4.43 -8.94
C ALA A 121 8.01 5.18 -8.69
N HIS A 122 7.85 5.77 -7.50
CA HIS A 122 6.70 6.56 -7.10
C HIS A 122 7.11 7.70 -6.15
N PRO A 123 6.33 8.79 -6.05
CA PRO A 123 6.59 9.82 -5.05
C PRO A 123 6.48 9.26 -3.63
N PRO A 124 7.12 9.93 -2.64
CA PRO A 124 6.96 9.58 -1.23
C PRO A 124 5.49 9.47 -0.85
N THR A 125 5.10 8.30 -0.38
CA THR A 125 3.72 7.96 -0.06
C THR A 125 3.65 7.54 1.40
N LEU A 126 3.14 8.43 2.26
CA LEU A 126 2.97 8.19 3.69
C LEU A 126 1.49 8.32 4.07
N PRO A 127 1.04 7.65 5.15
CA PRO A 127 -0.30 7.83 5.68
C PRO A 127 -0.60 9.31 5.97
N ARG A 128 -1.77 9.77 5.53
CA ARG A 128 -2.30 11.09 5.90
C ARG A 128 -3.19 10.93 7.12
N ASP A 129 -2.97 11.79 8.10
CA ASP A 129 -3.75 11.84 9.33
C ASP A 129 -5.14 12.44 9.09
N LEU A 130 -6.07 11.59 8.66
CA LEU A 130 -7.47 11.92 8.38
C LEU A 130 -8.37 10.76 8.82
N PRO A 131 -9.53 11.03 9.43
CA PRO A 131 -10.47 10.00 9.82
C PRO A 131 -11.15 9.41 8.59
N CYS A 132 -11.49 8.13 8.64
CA CYS A 132 -12.28 7.48 7.60
C CYS A 132 -13.10 6.32 8.17
N SER A 133 -14.20 6.00 7.48
CA SER A 133 -15.01 4.80 7.72
C SER A 133 -14.17 3.54 7.51
N PRO A 134 -14.45 2.43 8.22
CA PRO A 134 -13.57 1.27 8.46
C PRO A 134 -12.50 1.00 7.40
N LEU A 135 -12.57 -0.06 6.60
CA LEU A 135 -11.68 -0.20 5.46
C LEU A 135 -12.41 0.27 4.20
N CYS A 136 -11.90 1.29 3.51
CA CYS A 136 -12.50 1.76 2.25
C CYS A 136 -11.47 1.99 1.16
N LEU A 137 -11.91 1.86 -0.08
CA LEU A 137 -11.10 2.04 -1.28
C LEU A 137 -11.67 3.21 -2.07
N ARG A 138 -10.86 4.24 -2.26
CA ARG A 138 -11.17 5.37 -3.14
C ARG A 138 -10.53 5.12 -4.50
N LEU A 139 -11.35 4.82 -5.49
CA LEU A 139 -10.91 4.36 -6.80
C LEU A 139 -10.67 5.53 -7.75
N LEU A 140 -9.45 5.65 -8.26
CA LEU A 140 -9.15 6.39 -9.49
C LEU A 140 -9.24 5.42 -10.67
N LEU A 141 -10.32 5.52 -11.46
CA LEU A 141 -10.49 4.71 -12.67
C LEU A 141 -10.32 5.60 -13.91
N PRO A 142 -9.18 5.50 -14.62
CA PRO A 142 -8.96 6.20 -15.88
C PRO A 142 -9.52 5.41 -17.06
N PHE A 143 -9.99 6.13 -18.08
CA PHE A 143 -10.21 5.61 -19.43
C PHE A 143 -9.46 6.48 -20.41
N THR A 144 -8.68 5.87 -21.31
CA THR A 144 -7.98 6.58 -22.38
C THR A 144 -8.28 5.96 -23.73
N ASN A 145 -8.61 6.79 -24.71
CA ASN A 145 -8.84 6.32 -26.07
C ASN A 145 -7.57 6.36 -26.94
N SER A 146 -7.71 5.93 -28.20
CA SER A 146 -6.66 5.91 -29.22
C SER A 146 -6.04 7.31 -29.49
N SER A 147 -6.84 8.36 -29.34
CA SER A 147 -6.45 9.76 -29.56
C SER A 147 -5.78 10.41 -28.34
N GLY A 148 -5.61 9.68 -27.24
CA GLY A 148 -4.99 10.19 -26.01
C GLY A 148 -5.90 11.11 -25.17
N HIS A 149 -7.21 11.12 -25.45
CA HIS A 149 -8.19 11.75 -24.54
C HIS A 149 -8.30 10.90 -23.27
N LEU A 150 -8.44 11.57 -22.13
CA LEU A 150 -8.52 10.95 -20.80
C LEU A 150 -9.85 11.31 -20.14
N TRP A 151 -10.52 10.30 -19.60
CA TRP A 151 -11.69 10.45 -18.74
C TRP A 151 -11.42 9.81 -17.38
N LEU A 152 -12.02 10.38 -16.34
CA LEU A 152 -12.01 9.82 -14.99
C LEU A 152 -13.43 9.50 -14.56
N LEU A 153 -13.65 8.33 -13.97
CA LEU A 153 -14.93 8.02 -13.36
C LEU A 153 -15.08 8.78 -12.04
N LEU A 154 -16.15 9.56 -11.92
CA LEU A 154 -16.48 10.34 -10.73
C LEU A 154 -17.88 9.99 -10.22
N ALA A 155 -18.05 10.01 -8.91
CA ALA A 155 -19.35 9.99 -8.25
C ALA A 155 -19.88 11.41 -8.11
N THR A 156 -21.18 11.57 -8.35
CA THR A 156 -21.89 12.85 -8.45
C THR A 156 -22.92 13.06 -7.34
N SER A 157 -23.11 12.05 -6.47
CA SER A 157 -23.90 12.20 -5.25
C SER A 157 -23.23 13.20 -4.31
N GLY A 158 -23.90 14.33 -4.04
CA GLY A 158 -23.33 15.41 -3.24
C GLY A 158 -22.23 16.18 -3.99
N THR A 159 -21.05 16.31 -3.39
CA THR A 159 -19.90 16.97 -4.03
C THR A 159 -19.16 16.01 -4.95
N LEU A 160 -18.79 16.43 -6.15
CA LEU A 160 -18.06 15.60 -7.12
C LEU A 160 -16.80 14.98 -6.48
N HIS A 161 -16.73 13.64 -6.44
CA HIS A 161 -15.63 12.92 -5.79
C HIS A 161 -15.27 11.62 -6.54
N LEU A 162 -14.09 11.05 -6.23
CA LEU A 162 -13.73 9.72 -6.73
C LEU A 162 -14.65 8.65 -6.10
N PRO A 163 -15.11 7.62 -6.83
CA PRO A 163 -15.90 6.54 -6.27
C PRO A 163 -15.22 5.93 -5.04
N VAL A 164 -16.00 5.73 -3.97
CA VAL A 164 -15.53 5.10 -2.73
C VAL A 164 -16.34 3.84 -2.48
N VAL A 165 -15.66 2.72 -2.24
CA VAL A 165 -16.30 1.48 -1.83
C VAL A 165 -15.83 1.10 -0.44
N ALA A 166 -16.75 0.71 0.43
CA ALA A 166 -16.41 0.08 1.70
C ALA A 166 -16.01 -1.37 1.44
N CYS A 167 -14.92 -1.82 2.05
CA CYS A 167 -14.64 -3.23 2.21
C CYS A 167 -15.56 -3.76 3.30
N GLY A 168 -16.27 -4.85 3.01
CA GLY A 168 -17.15 -5.47 3.98
C GLY A 168 -16.39 -6.09 5.15
N THR A 169 -17.06 -6.18 6.30
CA THR A 169 -16.49 -6.70 7.55
C THR A 169 -16.80 -8.17 7.79
N SER A 170 -17.61 -8.79 6.93
CA SER A 170 -17.89 -10.23 7.05
C SER A 170 -16.63 -11.06 6.78
N ARG A 171 -16.54 -12.24 7.40
CA ARG A 171 -15.37 -13.13 7.22
C ARG A 171 -15.14 -13.50 5.75
N SER A 172 -16.20 -13.65 4.96
CA SER A 172 -16.10 -13.93 3.51
C SER A 172 -15.56 -12.75 2.73
N GLU A 173 -15.97 -11.53 3.06
CA GLU A 173 -15.49 -10.30 2.39
C GLU A 173 -14.03 -10.00 2.73
N LEU A 174 -13.65 -10.12 4.01
CA LEU A 174 -12.27 -9.92 4.44
C LEU A 174 -11.31 -10.97 3.84
N ARG A 175 -11.80 -12.18 3.58
CA ARG A 175 -11.07 -13.25 2.89
C ARG A 175 -10.86 -12.98 1.39
N ALA A 176 -11.73 -12.18 0.80
CA ALA A 176 -11.71 -11.92 -0.63
C ALA A 176 -10.65 -10.87 -1.02
N GLY A 177 -10.21 -10.06 -0.05
CA GLY A 177 -9.20 -9.03 -0.24
C GLY A 177 -9.75 -7.71 -0.78
N LEU A 178 -8.85 -6.84 -1.26
CA LEU A 178 -9.14 -5.47 -1.68
C LEU A 178 -9.69 -5.40 -3.11
N ARG A 179 -9.41 -6.37 -3.96
CA ARG A 179 -9.88 -6.35 -5.36
C ARG A 179 -11.40 -6.56 -5.49
N PRO A 180 -12.03 -7.56 -4.84
CA PRO A 180 -13.43 -7.89 -5.12
C PRO A 180 -14.45 -6.77 -4.89
N PRO A 181 -14.34 -5.90 -3.86
CA PRO A 181 -15.21 -4.73 -3.74
C PRO A 181 -15.15 -3.80 -4.96
N LEU A 182 -13.95 -3.61 -5.54
CA LEU A 182 -13.78 -2.81 -6.76
C LEU A 182 -14.41 -3.49 -7.97
N LEU A 183 -14.20 -4.80 -8.13
CA LEU A 183 -14.77 -5.55 -9.26
C LEU A 183 -16.29 -5.57 -9.25
N ARG A 184 -16.88 -5.65 -8.05
CA ARG A 184 -18.32 -5.52 -7.86
C ARG A 184 -18.83 -4.16 -8.34
N LEU A 185 -18.18 -3.07 -7.93
CA LEU A 185 -18.51 -1.72 -8.42
C LEU A 185 -18.45 -1.64 -9.95
N LEU A 186 -17.38 -2.15 -10.58
CA LEU A 186 -17.23 -2.08 -12.04
C LEU A 186 -18.30 -2.90 -12.78
N ARG A 187 -18.58 -4.12 -12.32
CA ARG A 187 -19.57 -4.99 -12.93
C ARG A 187 -20.99 -4.42 -12.79
N ASP A 188 -21.33 -3.99 -11.59
CA ASP A 188 -22.70 -3.60 -11.27
C ASP A 188 -23.01 -2.20 -11.85
N CYS A 189 -22.03 -1.28 -11.83
CA CYS A 189 -22.25 0.12 -12.21
C CYS A 189 -21.76 0.52 -13.61
N LEU A 190 -20.86 -0.22 -14.28
CA LEU A 190 -20.24 0.23 -15.55
C LEU A 190 -20.43 -0.70 -16.76
N ALA A 191 -21.26 -1.76 -16.66
CA ALA A 191 -21.37 -2.77 -17.71
C ALA A 191 -20.00 -3.31 -18.17
N TRP A 192 -19.08 -3.46 -17.22
CA TRP A 192 -17.67 -3.64 -17.49
C TRP A 192 -17.28 -5.12 -17.56
N GLU A 193 -16.73 -5.55 -18.69
CA GLU A 193 -16.35 -6.95 -18.94
C GLU A 193 -14.83 -7.19 -19.01
N ALA A 194 -14.01 -6.13 -19.01
CA ALA A 194 -12.57 -6.30 -19.17
C ALA A 194 -11.93 -6.94 -17.93
N GLN A 195 -10.94 -7.80 -18.15
CA GLN A 195 -10.17 -8.38 -17.05
C GLN A 195 -9.40 -7.26 -16.32
N PRO A 196 -9.58 -7.12 -15.00
CA PRO A 196 -8.92 -6.09 -14.23
C PRO A 196 -7.40 -6.33 -14.22
N GLY A 197 -6.63 -5.27 -14.41
CA GLY A 197 -5.17 -5.31 -14.32
C GLY A 197 -4.66 -5.20 -12.87
N SER A 198 -3.41 -4.77 -12.74
CA SER A 198 -2.76 -4.60 -11.44
C SER A 198 -3.44 -3.50 -10.60
N LEU A 199 -3.55 -3.76 -9.29
CA LEU A 199 -3.98 -2.79 -8.29
C LEU A 199 -2.75 -2.00 -7.84
N GLY A 200 -2.82 -0.68 -7.92
CA GLY A 200 -1.78 0.22 -7.44
C GLY A 200 -2.32 1.14 -6.36
N LEU A 201 -1.48 1.48 -5.39
CA LEU A 201 -1.81 2.42 -4.32
C LEU A 201 -1.18 3.80 -4.62
N LEU A 202 -2.01 4.83 -4.58
CA LEU A 202 -1.64 6.24 -4.81
C LEU A 202 -1.42 7.01 -3.50
N GLY A 203 -1.96 6.49 -2.39
CA GLY A 203 -1.86 7.07 -1.06
C GLY A 203 -2.84 6.41 -0.10
N LEU A 204 -2.69 6.68 1.18
CA LEU A 204 -3.57 6.16 2.22
C LEU A 204 -3.85 7.21 3.29
N GLN A 205 -5.02 7.08 3.92
CA GLN A 205 -5.48 7.91 5.02
C GLN A 205 -5.77 6.99 6.20
N HIS A 206 -5.32 7.39 7.38
CA HIS A 206 -5.60 6.69 8.62
C HIS A 206 -5.39 7.66 9.78
N ARG A 207 -6.36 7.70 10.70
CA ARG A 207 -6.28 8.38 11.98
C ARG A 207 -6.82 7.43 13.04
N PRO A 208 -6.03 7.10 14.07
CA PRO A 208 -6.54 6.29 15.17
C PRO A 208 -7.66 7.03 15.90
N GLY A 209 -8.67 6.31 16.37
CA GLY A 209 -9.82 6.87 17.08
C GLY A 209 -11.08 6.06 16.84
N ASP A 210 -12.25 6.65 17.06
CA ASP A 210 -13.54 5.93 17.10
C ASP A 210 -13.89 5.16 15.81
N ALA A 211 -13.47 5.66 14.65
CA ALA A 211 -13.70 4.98 13.37
C ALA A 211 -12.60 3.99 12.99
N ASP A 212 -11.40 4.14 13.55
CA ASP A 212 -10.13 3.41 13.34
C ASP A 212 -9.89 2.87 11.91
N GLY A 213 -10.38 3.61 10.90
CA GLY A 213 -10.41 3.14 9.54
C GLY A 213 -9.13 3.40 8.76
N VAL A 214 -9.04 2.76 7.58
CA VAL A 214 -8.05 3.06 6.55
C VAL A 214 -8.76 3.31 5.22
N CYS A 215 -8.49 4.45 4.61
CA CYS A 215 -8.89 4.73 3.22
C CYS A 215 -7.69 4.58 2.30
N LEU A 216 -7.76 3.62 1.38
CA LEU A 216 -6.73 3.40 0.37
C LEU A 216 -7.15 4.09 -0.93
N ASN A 217 -6.37 5.08 -1.38
CA ASN A 217 -6.54 5.67 -2.70
C ASN A 217 -5.89 4.73 -3.72
N VAL A 218 -6.70 4.02 -4.49
CA VAL A 218 -6.24 2.96 -5.37
C VAL A 218 -6.50 3.31 -6.83
N VAL A 219 -5.68 2.75 -7.70
CA VAL A 219 -5.93 2.70 -9.14
C VAL A 219 -6.02 1.24 -9.55
N LEU A 220 -7.00 0.94 -10.38
CA LEU A 220 -7.07 -0.33 -11.08
C LEU A 220 -6.57 -0.10 -12.51
N SER A 221 -5.46 -0.73 -12.87
CA SER A 221 -5.02 -0.71 -14.26
C SER A 221 -6.07 -1.46 -15.09
N VAL A 222 -6.49 -0.86 -16.19
CA VAL A 222 -7.33 -1.53 -17.17
C VAL A 222 -6.43 -1.87 -18.35
N PRO A 223 -6.22 -3.15 -18.69
CA PRO A 223 -5.59 -3.49 -19.95
C PRO A 223 -6.48 -2.94 -21.07
N SER A 224 -5.89 -2.24 -22.03
CA SER A 224 -6.57 -1.83 -23.25
C SER A 224 -7.15 -3.09 -23.92
N SER A 225 -8.44 -3.34 -23.73
CA SER A 225 -9.12 -4.39 -24.48
C SER A 225 -8.99 -4.01 -25.95
N GLY A 226 -8.65 -4.99 -26.82
CA GLY A 226 -8.42 -4.75 -28.25
C GLY A 226 -9.58 -4.06 -28.99
N SER A 227 -10.72 -3.84 -28.34
CA SER A 227 -11.73 -2.87 -28.75
C SER A 227 -11.23 -1.44 -28.55
N GLN A 228 -10.75 -0.82 -29.64
CA GLN A 228 -10.52 0.63 -29.73
C GLN A 228 -11.85 1.38 -29.57
N ARG A 229 -12.34 1.54 -28.33
CA ARG A 229 -13.47 2.42 -28.05
C ARG A 229 -12.96 3.86 -27.98
N ASP A 230 -13.58 4.75 -28.75
CA ASP A 230 -13.24 6.18 -28.69
C ASP A 230 -13.86 6.88 -27.48
N GLU A 231 -14.90 6.29 -26.89
CA GLU A 231 -15.62 6.79 -25.71
C GLU A 231 -15.67 5.74 -24.59
N PRO A 232 -15.70 6.19 -23.32
CA PRO A 232 -15.84 5.30 -22.18
C PRO A 232 -17.23 4.63 -22.14
N PRO A 233 -17.37 3.42 -21.57
CA PRO A 233 -18.67 2.76 -21.45
C PRO A 233 -19.62 3.56 -20.56
N GLU A 234 -20.89 3.65 -20.98
CA GLU A 234 -21.91 4.39 -20.23
C GLU A 234 -22.15 3.77 -18.84
N PRO A 235 -22.07 4.57 -17.76
CA PRO A 235 -22.40 4.09 -16.42
C PRO A 235 -23.88 3.71 -16.31
N ARG A 236 -24.16 2.56 -15.71
CA ARG A 236 -25.51 2.09 -15.35
C ARG A 236 -26.05 2.81 -14.12
N ASP A 237 -25.14 3.24 -13.24
CA ASP A 237 -25.49 3.99 -12.04
C ASP A 237 -25.56 5.49 -12.36
N PRO A 238 -26.72 6.15 -12.22
CA PRO A 238 -26.88 7.58 -12.52
C PRO A 238 -26.03 8.48 -11.61
N ALA A 239 -25.56 7.96 -10.46
CA ALA A 239 -24.65 8.66 -9.57
C ALA A 239 -23.21 8.67 -10.09
N LEU A 240 -22.85 7.90 -11.12
CA LEU A 240 -21.51 7.86 -11.70
C LEU A 240 -21.47 8.52 -13.06
N ARG A 241 -20.41 9.28 -13.34
CA ARG A 241 -20.19 9.93 -14.63
C ARG A 241 -18.71 9.90 -15.04
N TRP A 242 -18.48 9.72 -16.33
CA TRP A 242 -17.15 9.94 -16.91
C TRP A 242 -16.90 11.42 -17.11
N TRP A 243 -15.84 11.92 -16.49
CA TRP A 243 -15.45 13.30 -16.57
C TRP A 243 -14.25 13.48 -17.50
N PRO A 244 -14.39 14.22 -18.63
CA PRO A 244 -13.28 14.46 -19.54
C PRO A 244 -12.24 15.38 -18.90
N VAL A 245 -10.98 14.94 -18.87
CA VAL A 245 -9.86 15.73 -18.37
C VAL A 245 -9.36 16.63 -19.50
N ARG A 246 -9.94 17.84 -19.58
CA ARG A 246 -9.62 18.84 -20.62
C ARG A 246 -8.37 19.66 -20.33
N GLU A 247 -7.99 19.78 -19.06
CA GLU A 247 -6.80 20.53 -18.66
C GLU A 247 -5.55 19.67 -18.88
N GLU A 248 -4.67 20.11 -19.77
CA GLU A 248 -3.45 19.38 -20.15
C GLU A 248 -2.55 19.05 -18.95
N ARG A 249 -2.32 20.03 -18.07
CA ARG A 249 -1.50 19.85 -16.86
C ARG A 249 -2.06 18.79 -15.92
N LEU A 250 -3.39 18.75 -15.77
CA LEU A 250 -4.05 17.73 -14.97
C LEU A 250 -3.93 16.36 -15.64
N ARG A 251 -4.12 16.29 -16.96
CA ARG A 251 -3.96 15.06 -17.76
C ARG A 251 -2.57 14.45 -17.59
N GLU A 252 -1.52 15.23 -17.83
CA GLU A 252 -0.13 14.80 -17.65
C GLU A 252 0.14 14.33 -16.22
N ARG A 253 -0.35 15.07 -15.23
CA ARG A 253 -0.20 14.71 -13.81
C ARG A 253 -0.87 13.38 -13.50
N VAL A 254 -2.08 13.15 -14.00
CA VAL A 254 -2.79 11.87 -13.80
C VAL A 254 -2.04 10.74 -14.48
N LEU A 255 -1.72 10.85 -15.77
CA LEU A 255 -1.00 9.81 -16.51
C LEU A 255 0.33 9.44 -15.86
N ARG A 256 1.07 10.43 -15.35
CA ARG A 256 2.29 10.20 -14.57
C ARG A 256 2.01 9.44 -13.27
N ARG A 257 0.96 9.80 -12.52
CA ARG A 257 0.60 9.12 -11.26
C ARG A 257 0.15 7.68 -11.49
N LEU A 258 -0.55 7.38 -12.59
CA LEU A 258 -0.99 6.03 -12.95
C LEU A 258 0.18 5.05 -13.14
N ARG A 259 1.34 5.53 -13.58
CA ARG A 259 2.57 4.73 -13.76
C ARG A 259 3.45 4.66 -12.51
N ALA A 260 3.11 5.43 -11.48
CA ALA A 260 3.95 5.70 -10.33
C ALA A 260 3.23 5.33 -9.03
N THR A 261 2.77 4.09 -8.92
CA THR A 261 1.99 3.59 -7.78
C THR A 261 2.84 2.75 -6.84
N VAL A 262 2.53 2.78 -5.55
CA VAL A 262 3.01 1.76 -4.62
C VAL A 262 2.37 0.41 -5.03
N PRO A 263 3.14 -0.66 -5.19
CA PRO A 263 2.58 -1.97 -5.54
C PRO A 263 1.69 -2.53 -4.43
N VAL A 264 0.59 -3.19 -4.82
CA VAL A 264 -0.27 -3.97 -3.93
C VAL A 264 -0.12 -5.45 -4.28
N TRP A 265 0.38 -6.24 -3.34
CA TRP A 265 0.58 -7.68 -3.47
C TRP A 265 -0.52 -8.45 -2.74
N SER A 266 -0.89 -9.60 -3.27
CA SER A 266 -1.94 -10.49 -2.77
C SER A 266 -1.46 -11.94 -2.86
#